data_AF-A0A431VPY7-F1
#
_entry.id   AF-A0A431VPY7-F1
#
_cell.length_a   1.000
_cell.length_b   1.000
_cell.length_c   1.000
_cell.angle_alpha   90.00
_cell.angle_beta   90.00
_cell.angle_gamma   90.00
#
_symmetry.space_group_name_H-M   'P 1'
#
loop_
_entity.id
_entity.type
_entity.pdbx_description
1 polymer ?
#
loop_
_entity_poly.entity_id
_entity_poly.type
_entity_poly.pdbx_seq_one_letter_code
_entity_poly.pdbx_strand_id
1 'polypeptide(L)'
;MTWFDALLLTLWAMLGALGLRMGLGGLLWAVLILGAAYLTNLAGGNFWPTLIVAALLGAGGSAAAYALNTQSESPYWSPPLWHSAAGLLGGVLLGGVLSAALALAFPLTPKVDAFGVHYQYPSPQMPPGLYRAVQGSRIQSLLLPVWQRKSPWQTLLIPDLPQLIQDRP
;
A
#
# COMPACT_ATOMS: atom_id res chain seq x y z
N MET A 1 -13.72 -8.51 14.38
CA MET A 1 -12.64 -7.53 14.22
C MET A 1 -11.54 -7.94 15.17
N THR A 2 -10.33 -8.12 14.65
CA THR A 2 -9.15 -8.50 15.45
C THR A 2 -8.33 -7.27 15.82
N TRP A 3 -7.37 -7.40 16.73
CA TRP A 3 -6.42 -6.30 17.02
C TRP A 3 -5.63 -5.87 15.78
N PHE A 4 -5.44 -6.79 14.82
CA PHE A 4 -4.82 -6.50 13.54
C PHE A 4 -5.66 -5.53 12.69
N ASP A 5 -6.99 -5.74 12.62
CA ASP A 5 -7.90 -4.80 11.95
C ASP A 5 -7.79 -3.39 12.57
N ALA A 6 -7.69 -3.32 13.91
CA ALA A 6 -7.55 -2.04 14.60
C ALA A 6 -6.24 -1.33 14.21
N LEU A 7 -5.11 -2.04 14.17
CA LEU A 7 -3.83 -1.47 13.73
C LEU A 7 -3.90 -0.93 12.30
N LEU A 8 -4.47 -1.69 11.37
CA LEU A 8 -4.63 -1.26 9.98
C LEU A 8 -5.51 -0.01 9.85
N LEU A 9 -6.60 0.07 10.63
CA LEU A 9 -7.47 1.25 10.66
C LEU A 9 -6.76 2.45 11.29
N THR A 10 -5.98 2.26 12.36
CA THR A 10 -5.21 3.36 12.96
C THR A 10 -4.16 3.90 12.01
N LEU A 11 -3.45 3.03 11.31
CA LEU A 11 -2.46 3.42 10.30
C LEU A 11 -3.12 4.19 9.16
N TRP A 12 -4.27 3.71 8.68
CA TRP A 12 -5.04 4.38 7.64
C TRP A 12 -5.50 5.77 8.09
N ALA A 13 -6.01 5.89 9.31
CA ALA A 13 -6.44 7.16 9.89
C ALA A 13 -5.27 8.14 10.10
N MET A 14 -4.11 7.65 10.56
CA MET A 14 -2.90 8.46 10.74
C MET A 14 -2.42 9.04 9.40
N LEU A 15 -2.40 8.25 8.35
CA LEU A 15 -2.01 8.71 7.02
C LEU A 15 -3.05 9.69 6.42
N GLY A 16 -4.34 9.46 6.65
CA GLY A 16 -5.39 10.41 6.29
C GLY A 16 -5.23 11.77 6.99
N ALA A 17 -4.96 11.76 8.31
CA ALA A 17 -4.72 12.97 9.10
C ALA A 17 -3.44 13.70 8.67
N LEU A 18 -2.38 12.95 8.39
CA LEU A 18 -1.12 13.51 7.86
C LEU A 18 -1.35 14.16 6.49
N GLY A 19 -2.08 13.48 5.60
CA GLY A 19 -2.47 14.02 4.30
C GLY A 19 -3.26 15.32 4.43
N LEU A 20 -4.26 15.35 5.33
CA LEU A 20 -5.05 16.56 5.60
C LEU A 20 -4.18 17.75 6.02
N ARG A 21 -3.16 17.50 6.87
CA ARG A 21 -2.22 18.53 7.32
C ARG A 21 -1.29 19.02 6.20
N MET A 22 -0.89 18.13 5.29
CA MET A 22 0.00 18.47 4.18
C MET A 22 -0.72 19.10 2.97
N GLY A 23 -2.05 19.12 2.96
CA GLY A 23 -2.85 19.70 1.89
C GLY A 23 -2.51 19.12 0.50
N LEU A 24 -2.40 19.96 -0.52
CA LEU A 24 -2.00 19.54 -1.88
C LEU A 24 -0.68 18.74 -1.91
N GLY A 25 0.28 19.10 -1.05
CA GLY A 25 1.54 18.37 -0.92
C GLY A 25 1.33 16.92 -0.50
N GLY A 26 0.32 16.64 0.32
CA GLY A 26 -0.05 15.28 0.73
C GLY A 26 -0.59 14.43 -0.41
N LEU A 27 -1.38 15.02 -1.32
CA LEU A 27 -1.85 14.33 -2.52
C LEU A 27 -0.71 14.02 -3.48
N LEU A 28 0.15 15.02 -3.75
CA LEU A 28 1.30 14.81 -4.62
C LEU A 28 2.23 13.74 -4.08
N TRP A 29 2.52 13.79 -2.77
CA TRP A 29 3.35 12.81 -2.09
C TRP A 29 2.76 11.40 -2.19
N ALA A 30 1.46 11.24 -1.97
CA ALA A 30 0.77 9.95 -2.13
C ALA A 30 0.88 9.42 -3.57
N VAL A 31 0.60 10.24 -4.58
CA VAL A 31 0.69 9.85 -6.00
C VAL A 31 2.11 9.42 -6.36
N LEU A 32 3.13 10.14 -5.87
CA LEU A 32 4.52 9.83 -6.17
C LEU A 32 5.00 8.55 -5.49
N ILE A 33 4.60 8.29 -4.25
CA ILE A 33 4.91 7.03 -3.58
C ILE A 33 4.23 5.86 -4.29
N LEU A 34 2.95 5.99 -4.61
CA LEU A 34 2.20 4.93 -5.29
C LEU A 34 2.74 4.66 -6.68
N GLY A 35 3.07 5.72 -7.42
CA GLY A 35 3.72 5.63 -8.73
C GLY A 35 5.09 4.98 -8.65
N ALA A 36 5.90 5.36 -7.65
CA ALA A 36 7.20 4.73 -7.41
C ALA A 36 7.04 3.24 -7.13
N ALA A 37 6.19 2.87 -6.16
CA ALA A 37 5.93 1.47 -5.79
C ALA A 37 5.45 0.65 -6.99
N TYR A 38 4.58 1.21 -7.83
CA TYR A 38 4.11 0.56 -9.04
C TYR A 38 5.24 0.33 -10.06
N LEU A 39 6.05 1.36 -10.33
CA LEU A 39 7.16 1.26 -11.28
C LEU A 39 8.25 0.32 -10.79
N THR A 40 8.54 0.31 -9.49
CA THR A 40 9.50 -0.62 -8.88
C THR A 40 9.03 -2.06 -9.00
N ASN A 41 7.73 -2.32 -8.78
CA ASN A 41 7.17 -3.67 -8.91
C ASN A 41 7.13 -4.13 -10.37
N LEU A 42 6.91 -3.22 -11.33
CA LEU A 42 7.04 -3.53 -12.76
C LEU A 42 8.48 -3.84 -13.20
N ALA A 43 9.48 -3.22 -12.57
CA ALA A 43 10.88 -3.42 -12.90
C ALA A 43 11.45 -4.80 -12.50
N GLY A 44 10.63 -5.67 -11.89
CA GLY A 44 10.95 -7.08 -11.69
C GLY A 44 12.10 -7.35 -10.73
N GLY A 45 12.33 -6.47 -9.74
CA GLY A 45 13.26 -6.72 -8.64
C GLY A 45 14.74 -6.40 -8.92
N ASN A 46 15.08 -5.75 -10.04
CA ASN A 46 16.45 -5.31 -10.30
C ASN A 46 16.85 -4.16 -9.36
N PHE A 47 17.72 -4.44 -8.37
CA PHE A 47 18.06 -3.51 -7.28
C PHE A 47 18.42 -2.09 -7.75
N TRP A 48 19.33 -1.96 -8.72
CA TRP A 48 19.87 -0.66 -9.15
C TRP A 48 18.84 0.28 -9.80
N PRO A 49 18.10 -0.11 -10.86
CA PRO A 49 17.08 0.76 -11.43
C PRO A 49 15.95 1.04 -10.44
N THR A 50 15.60 0.07 -9.59
CA THR A 50 14.58 0.22 -8.54
C THR A 50 14.99 1.29 -7.51
N LEU A 51 16.24 1.26 -7.06
CA LEU A 51 16.82 2.25 -6.14
C LEU A 51 16.82 3.65 -6.74
N ILE A 52 17.23 3.78 -8.01
CA ILE A 52 17.29 5.08 -8.71
C ILE A 52 15.89 5.66 -8.87
N VAL A 53 14.91 4.86 -9.30
CA VAL A 53 13.51 5.29 -9.45
C VAL A 53 12.93 5.70 -8.10
N ALA A 54 13.16 4.91 -7.05
CA ALA A 54 12.70 5.23 -5.70
C ALA A 54 13.36 6.51 -5.15
N ALA A 55 14.66 6.69 -5.37
CA ALA A 55 15.39 7.87 -4.94
C ALA A 55 14.93 9.14 -5.70
N LEU A 56 14.74 9.06 -7.02
CA LEU A 56 14.29 10.19 -7.84
C LEU A 56 12.85 10.58 -7.50
N LEU A 57 11.95 9.62 -7.33
CA LEU A 57 10.55 9.90 -6.98
C LEU A 57 10.39 10.33 -5.52
N GLY A 58 11.19 9.76 -4.61
CA GLY A 58 11.21 10.16 -3.20
C GLY A 58 11.79 11.56 -2.99
N ALA A 59 13.00 11.82 -3.49
CA ALA A 59 13.65 13.13 -3.37
C ALA A 59 12.94 14.20 -4.22
N GLY A 60 12.62 13.87 -5.48
CA GLY A 60 11.89 14.77 -6.37
C GLY A 60 10.48 15.06 -5.86
N GLY A 61 9.80 14.07 -5.28
CA GLY A 61 8.49 14.27 -4.70
C GLY A 61 8.47 15.07 -3.41
N SER A 62 9.46 14.86 -2.55
CA SER A 62 9.64 15.66 -1.34
C SER A 62 9.95 17.12 -1.70
N ALA A 63 10.82 17.34 -2.69
CA ALA A 63 11.16 18.68 -3.18
C ALA A 63 9.97 19.37 -3.85
N ALA A 64 9.19 18.66 -4.67
CA ALA A 64 8.02 19.21 -5.34
C ALA A 64 6.87 19.52 -4.34
N ALA A 65 6.64 18.64 -3.36
CA ALA A 65 5.66 18.88 -2.30
C ALA A 65 6.09 20.04 -1.39
N TYR A 66 7.38 20.19 -1.13
CA TYR A 66 7.93 21.34 -0.42
C TYR A 66 7.74 22.63 -1.22
N ALA A 67 8.11 22.64 -2.51
CA ALA A 67 7.97 23.80 -3.38
C ALA A 67 6.52 24.27 -3.58
N LEU A 68 5.56 23.34 -3.65
CA LEU A 68 4.13 23.67 -3.73
C LEU A 68 3.58 24.24 -2.42
N ASN A 69 4.08 23.76 -1.28
CA ASN A 69 3.70 24.30 0.03
C ASN A 69 4.28 25.70 0.24
N THR A 70 5.52 25.96 -0.16
CA THR A 70 6.12 27.30 -0.03
C THR A 70 5.45 28.33 -0.94
N GLN A 71 4.94 27.93 -2.11
CA GLN A 71 4.14 28.82 -2.96
C GLN A 71 2.73 29.08 -2.41
N SER A 72 2.21 28.21 -1.54
CA SER A 72 0.91 28.41 -0.88
C SER A 72 0.97 29.32 0.36
N GLU A 73 2.16 29.74 0.82
CA GLU A 73 2.34 30.75 1.87
C GLU A 73 2.02 32.18 1.37
N SER A 74 1.06 32.32 0.47
CA SER A 74 0.39 33.60 0.23
C SER A 74 -0.44 33.95 1.49
N PRO A 75 -0.49 35.22 1.94
CA PRO A 75 -0.98 35.65 3.25
C PRO A 75 -2.51 35.57 3.41
N TYR A 76 -3.12 34.46 3.02
CA TYR A 76 -4.49 34.13 3.38
C TYR A 76 -4.47 33.28 4.64
N TRP A 77 -5.04 33.83 5.71
CA TRP A 77 -5.11 33.31 7.08
C TRP A 77 -5.74 31.90 7.23
N SER A 78 -6.15 31.26 6.14
CA SER A 78 -6.61 29.87 6.10
C SER A 78 -6.44 29.34 4.69
N PRO A 79 -5.72 28.21 4.46
CA PRO A 79 -5.68 27.59 3.16
C PRO A 79 -7.11 27.20 2.73
N PRO A 80 -7.44 27.32 1.43
CA PRO A 80 -8.77 26.95 0.94
C PRO A 80 -9.11 25.50 1.31
N LEU A 81 -10.36 25.24 1.72
CA LEU A 81 -10.82 23.90 2.16
C LEU A 81 -10.49 22.77 1.17
N TRP A 82 -10.46 23.08 -0.13
CA TRP A 82 -10.13 22.12 -1.17
C TRP A 82 -8.67 21.63 -1.11
N HIS A 83 -7.72 22.44 -0.60
CA HIS A 83 -6.33 22.01 -0.42
C HIS A 83 -6.24 20.90 0.63
N SER A 84 -6.87 21.10 1.79
CA SER A 84 -6.91 20.11 2.87
C SER A 84 -7.70 18.87 2.47
N ALA A 85 -8.79 19.03 1.70
CA ALA A 85 -9.55 17.91 1.16
C ALA A 85 -8.71 17.06 0.18
N ALA A 86 -7.95 17.70 -0.71
CA ALA A 86 -7.03 17.01 -1.61
C ALA A 86 -5.98 16.22 -0.83
N GLY A 87 -5.39 16.83 0.20
CA GLY A 87 -4.44 16.15 1.07
C GLY A 87 -5.03 14.94 1.80
N LEU A 88 -6.24 15.08 2.35
CA LEU A 88 -6.96 13.98 2.98
C LEU A 88 -7.19 12.83 2.00
N LEU A 89 -7.62 13.12 0.76
CA LEU A 89 -7.78 12.10 -0.28
C LEU A 89 -6.46 11.38 -0.56
N GLY A 90 -5.36 12.11 -0.68
CA GLY A 90 -4.02 11.53 -0.84
C GLY A 90 -3.65 10.59 0.30
N GLY A 91 -3.78 11.06 1.54
CA GLY A 91 -3.47 10.30 2.74
C GLY A 91 -4.36 9.06 2.92
N VAL A 92 -5.65 9.18 2.63
CA VAL A 92 -6.62 8.07 2.66
C VAL A 92 -6.29 7.04 1.58
N LEU A 93 -5.95 7.46 0.36
CA LEU A 93 -5.57 6.54 -0.71
C LEU A 93 -4.27 5.79 -0.37
N LEU A 94 -3.23 6.52 0.03
CA LEU A 94 -1.97 5.91 0.41
C LEU A 94 -2.11 4.97 1.60
N GLY A 95 -2.83 5.40 2.64
CA GLY A 95 -3.05 4.57 3.81
C GLY A 95 -3.91 3.34 3.51
N GLY A 96 -4.88 3.46 2.60
CA GLY A 96 -5.66 2.32 2.13
C GLY A 96 -4.77 1.30 1.41
N VAL A 97 -3.90 1.76 0.50
CA VAL A 97 -2.94 0.91 -0.20
C VAL A 97 -1.96 0.24 0.77
N LEU A 98 -1.39 1.00 1.70
CA LEU A 98 -0.37 0.50 2.61
C LEU A 98 -0.96 -0.49 3.62
N SER A 99 -2.16 -0.20 4.14
CA SER A 99 -2.90 -1.15 4.99
C SER A 99 -3.29 -2.42 4.22
N ALA A 100 -3.69 -2.29 2.95
CA ALA A 100 -4.00 -3.44 2.10
C ALA A 100 -2.77 -4.30 1.80
N ALA A 101 -1.65 -3.68 1.45
CA ALA A 101 -0.38 -4.36 1.24
C ALA A 101 0.07 -5.09 2.51
N LEU A 102 -0.02 -4.44 3.68
CA LEU A 102 0.33 -5.07 4.97
C LEU A 102 -0.62 -6.22 5.32
N ALA A 103 -1.91 -6.10 4.99
CA ALA A 103 -2.89 -7.18 5.18
C ALA A 103 -2.62 -8.40 4.29
N LEU A 104 -1.89 -8.25 3.19
CA LEU A 104 -1.56 -9.30 2.21
C LEU A 104 -0.09 -9.74 2.26
N ALA A 105 0.76 -9.08 3.04
CA ALA A 105 2.20 -9.33 3.10
C ALA A 105 2.58 -10.62 3.86
N PHE A 106 1.63 -11.35 4.41
CA PHE A 106 1.93 -12.55 5.19
C PHE A 106 2.28 -13.76 4.32
N PRO A 107 3.14 -14.67 4.80
CA PRO A 107 3.59 -15.79 3.99
C PRO A 107 2.47 -16.78 3.67
N LEU A 108 2.57 -17.36 2.48
CA LEU A 108 1.77 -18.50 2.00
C LEU A 108 2.49 -19.81 2.32
N THR A 109 1.73 -20.87 2.58
CA THR A 109 2.30 -22.22 2.67
C THR A 109 1.76 -23.10 1.55
N PRO A 110 2.64 -23.77 0.76
CA PRO A 110 2.19 -24.79 -0.17
C PRO A 110 1.67 -25.99 0.61
N LYS A 111 0.46 -26.42 0.29
CA LYS A 111 -0.18 -27.62 0.78
C LYS A 111 -0.34 -28.56 -0.40
N VAL A 112 0.36 -29.69 -0.33
CA VAL A 112 0.25 -30.75 -1.33
C VAL A 112 -0.89 -31.67 -0.90
N ASP A 113 -1.93 -31.78 -1.71
CA ASP A 113 -3.03 -32.72 -1.53
C ASP A 113 -3.15 -33.64 -2.76
N ALA A 114 -4.10 -34.58 -2.71
CA ALA A 114 -4.35 -35.52 -3.80
C ALA A 114 -4.80 -34.83 -5.12
N PHE A 115 -5.13 -33.54 -5.07
CA PHE A 115 -5.61 -32.73 -6.19
C PHE A 115 -4.57 -31.72 -6.69
N GLY A 116 -3.36 -31.71 -6.11
CA GLY A 116 -2.24 -30.89 -6.56
C GLY A 116 -1.64 -30.01 -5.45
N VAL A 117 -0.94 -28.94 -5.87
CA VAL A 117 -0.35 -27.96 -4.94
C VAL A 117 -1.30 -26.79 -4.77
N HIS A 118 -1.87 -26.65 -3.59
CA HIS A 118 -2.73 -25.53 -3.20
C HIS A 118 -2.01 -24.63 -2.20
N TYR A 119 -2.16 -23.31 -2.30
CA TYR A 119 -1.54 -22.38 -1.36
C TYR A 119 -2.56 -21.96 -0.30
N GLN A 120 -2.21 -22.15 0.97
CA GLN A 120 -3.03 -21.74 2.09
C GLN A 120 -2.56 -20.39 2.64
N TYR A 121 -3.50 -19.44 2.74
CA TYR A 121 -3.31 -18.13 3.35
C TYR A 121 -4.23 -17.98 4.59
N PRO A 122 -3.76 -17.39 5.70
CA PRO A 122 -2.36 -17.18 6.06
C PRO A 122 -1.64 -18.52 6.32
N SER A 123 -0.31 -18.56 6.20
CA SER A 123 0.51 -19.73 6.58
C SER A 123 0.22 -20.22 8.02
N PRO A 124 -0.06 -21.51 8.23
CA PRO A 124 -0.24 -22.09 9.56
C PRO A 124 1.07 -22.22 10.36
N GLN A 125 2.24 -21.97 9.74
CA GLN A 125 3.53 -21.98 10.43
C GLN A 125 3.81 -20.68 11.21
N MET A 126 2.92 -19.68 11.09
CA MET A 126 3.05 -18.42 11.83
C MET A 126 2.79 -18.60 13.33
N PRO A 127 3.33 -17.69 14.18
CA PRO A 127 3.01 -17.69 15.60
C PRO A 127 1.49 -17.67 15.84
N PRO A 128 0.96 -18.47 16.77
CA PRO A 128 -0.48 -18.74 16.88
C PRO A 128 -1.32 -17.51 17.26
N GLY A 129 -0.72 -16.48 17.84
CA GLY A 129 -1.37 -15.19 18.10
C GLY A 129 -1.54 -14.36 16.81
N LEU A 130 -0.53 -14.33 15.95
CA LEU A 130 -0.56 -13.65 14.65
C LEU A 130 -1.50 -14.37 13.68
N TYR A 131 -1.39 -15.69 13.61
CA TYR A 131 -2.25 -16.52 12.75
C TYR A 131 -3.73 -16.22 12.99
N ARG A 132 -4.19 -16.27 14.26
CA ARG A 132 -5.58 -15.98 14.62
C ARG A 132 -5.99 -14.54 14.31
N ALA A 133 -5.08 -13.58 14.49
CA ALA A 133 -5.35 -12.18 14.23
C ALA A 133 -5.55 -11.88 12.74
N VAL A 134 -4.71 -12.46 11.89
CA VAL A 134 -4.75 -12.30 10.43
C VAL A 134 -5.89 -13.12 9.82
N GLN A 135 -6.07 -14.38 10.25
CA GLN A 135 -7.15 -15.24 9.76
C GLN A 135 -8.54 -14.68 10.11
N GLY A 136 -8.68 -14.05 11.27
CA GLY A 136 -9.92 -13.40 11.70
C GLY A 136 -10.13 -11.97 11.19
N SER A 137 -9.20 -11.43 10.39
CA SER A 137 -9.24 -10.05 9.91
C SER A 137 -10.31 -9.86 8.82
N ARG A 138 -11.17 -8.86 9.01
CA ARG A 138 -12.18 -8.51 8.00
C ARG A 138 -11.54 -7.86 6.79
N ILE A 139 -10.55 -6.98 7.01
CA ILE A 139 -9.85 -6.28 5.94
C ILE A 139 -9.15 -7.29 5.02
N GLN A 140 -8.48 -8.28 5.61
CA GLN A 140 -7.85 -9.37 4.87
C GLN A 140 -8.86 -10.14 4.01
N SER A 141 -10.02 -10.52 4.56
CA SER A 141 -11.02 -11.31 3.84
C SER A 141 -11.59 -10.58 2.62
N LEU A 142 -11.72 -9.25 2.70
CA LEU A 142 -12.17 -8.39 1.60
C LEU A 142 -11.12 -8.25 0.49
N LEU A 143 -9.84 -8.42 0.81
CA LEU A 143 -8.72 -8.25 -0.11
C LEU A 143 -8.30 -9.56 -0.78
N LEU A 144 -8.72 -10.73 -0.27
CA LEU A 144 -8.45 -12.03 -0.91
C LEU A 144 -8.82 -12.11 -2.40
N PRO A 145 -9.92 -11.51 -2.90
CA PRO A 145 -10.23 -11.51 -4.34
C PRO A 145 -9.15 -10.86 -5.21
N VAL A 146 -8.32 -9.96 -4.66
CA VAL A 146 -7.20 -9.32 -5.39
C VAL A 146 -6.16 -10.35 -5.84
N TRP A 147 -5.98 -11.43 -5.08
CA TRP A 147 -5.09 -12.53 -5.46
C TRP A 147 -5.55 -13.31 -6.69
N GLN A 148 -6.85 -13.28 -7.01
CA GLN A 148 -7.45 -14.14 -8.04
C GLN A 148 -7.55 -13.45 -9.41
N ARG A 149 -7.44 -12.12 -9.49
CA ARG A 149 -7.63 -11.35 -10.73
C ARG A 149 -6.34 -10.67 -11.15
N LYS A 150 -5.92 -10.89 -12.40
CA LYS A 150 -4.87 -10.08 -13.06
C LYS A 150 -5.35 -8.62 -13.10
N SER A 151 -4.78 -7.77 -12.26
CA SER A 151 -5.20 -6.37 -12.08
C SER A 151 -4.00 -5.49 -11.73
N PRO A 152 -3.97 -4.20 -12.12
CA PRO A 152 -2.92 -3.28 -11.67
C PRO A 152 -2.85 -3.14 -10.15
N TRP A 153 -3.96 -3.38 -9.43
CA TRP A 153 -3.98 -3.47 -7.97
C TRP A 153 -3.16 -4.65 -7.44
N GLN A 154 -3.09 -5.74 -8.19
CA GLN A 154 -2.30 -6.91 -7.84
C GLN A 154 -0.80 -6.56 -7.86
N THR A 155 -0.35 -5.84 -8.89
CA THR A 155 1.03 -5.33 -9.00
C THR A 155 1.39 -4.33 -7.90
N LEU A 156 0.42 -3.55 -7.43
CA LEU A 156 0.65 -2.55 -6.39
C LEU A 156 0.65 -3.17 -4.98
N LEU A 157 -0.26 -4.10 -4.71
CA LEU A 157 -0.57 -4.59 -3.37
C LEU A 157 0.18 -5.87 -2.97
N ILE A 158 0.66 -6.65 -3.94
CA ILE A 158 1.31 -7.93 -3.69
C ILE A 158 2.78 -7.81 -4.10
N PRO A 159 3.68 -7.49 -3.15
CA PRO A 159 5.09 -7.22 -3.45
C PRO A 159 5.86 -8.48 -3.89
N ASP A 160 5.45 -9.65 -3.39
CA ASP A 160 5.94 -10.96 -3.82
C ASP A 160 4.76 -11.74 -4.38
N LEU A 161 4.45 -11.53 -5.67
CA LEU A 161 3.80 -12.62 -6.40
C LEU A 161 4.87 -13.67 -6.62
N PRO A 162 4.78 -14.84 -5.99
CA PRO A 162 5.54 -15.95 -6.51
C PRO A 162 5.11 -16.16 -7.96
N GLN A 163 6.05 -16.49 -8.85
CA GLN A 163 5.83 -16.80 -10.28
C GLN A 163 4.72 -17.85 -10.54
N LEU A 164 4.16 -18.43 -9.48
CA LEU A 164 3.10 -19.43 -9.39
C LEU A 164 1.77 -19.12 -10.11
N ILE A 165 1.51 -17.88 -10.54
CA ILE A 165 0.30 -17.55 -11.35
C ILE A 165 0.63 -17.44 -12.84
N GLN A 166 1.91 -17.40 -13.24
CA GLN A 166 2.29 -17.33 -14.65
C GLN A 166 2.10 -18.65 -15.42
N ASP A 167 1.99 -19.79 -14.72
CA ASP A 167 1.85 -21.12 -15.35
C ASP A 167 0.42 -21.69 -15.36
N ARG A 168 -0.61 -20.90 -15.04
CA ARG A 168 -1.99 -21.33 -15.35
C ARG A 168 -2.34 -20.90 -16.79
N PRO A 169 -2.68 -21.85 -17.68
CA PRO A 169 -3.13 -21.54 -19.05
C PRO A 169 -4.41 -20.70 -19.05
#